data_AF-A0A7J4CYL8-F1
#
_entry.id   AF-A0A7J4CYL8-F1
#
_cell.length_a   1.000
_cell.length_b   1.000
_cell.length_c   1.000
_cell.angle_alpha   90.00
_cell.angle_beta   90.00
_cell.angle_gamma   90.00
#
_symmetry.space_group_name_H-M   'P 1'
#
loop_
_entity.id
_entity.type
_entity.pdbx_description
1 polymer ?
#
loop_
_entity_poly.entity_id
_entity_poly.type
_entity_poly.pdbx_seq_one_letter_code
_entity_poly.pdbx_strand_id
1 'polypeptide(L)' 'MVRIDIKDKDPFTNADAKPKDNISASGFIMRAIFRYFRITIIFYIIVALIYYFIFGSILGLGSI' A
#
# COMPACT_ATOMS: atom_id res chain seq x y z
N MET A 1 0.68 48.51 6.17
CA MET A 1 0.42 47.99 7.53
C MET A 1 -0.52 46.79 7.42
N VAL A 2 0.07 45.60 7.29
CA VAL A 2 -0.68 44.33 7.28
C VAL A 2 -1.11 44.08 8.72
N ARG A 3 -2.41 44.20 9.01
CA ARG A 3 -2.97 43.77 10.30
C ARG A 3 -2.82 42.26 10.32
N ILE A 4 -1.80 41.76 11.02
CA ILE A 4 -1.73 40.34 11.38
C ILE A 4 -2.91 40.15 12.32
N ASP A 5 -3.97 39.51 11.81
CA ASP A 5 -5.11 39.10 12.62
C ASP A 5 -4.60 37.97 13.53
N ILE A 6 -3.95 38.37 14.64
CA ILE A 6 -3.62 37.50 15.77
C ILE A 6 -4.94 37.26 16.49
N LYS A 7 -5.93 36.73 15.77
CA LYS A 7 -6.93 35.90 16.41
C LYS A 7 -6.14 34.66 16.78
N ASP A 8 -5.57 34.70 17.97
CA ASP A 8 -4.86 33.59 18.59
C ASP A 8 -5.80 32.39 18.48
N LYS A 9 -5.56 31.57 17.46
CA LYS A 9 -6.38 30.42 17.17
C LYS A 9 -6.05 29.50 18.32
N ASP A 10 -6.95 29.48 19.28
CA ASP A 10 -6.84 28.66 20.47
C ASP A 10 -6.27 27.29 20.05
N PRO A 11 -5.07 26.92 20.54
CA PRO A 11 -4.40 25.69 20.14
C PRO A 11 -5.24 24.45 20.43
N PHE A 12 -6.28 24.58 21.26
CA PHE A 12 -7.25 23.54 21.61
C PHE A 12 -8.54 23.58 20.77
N THR A 13 -8.70 24.51 19.82
CA THR A 13 -9.89 24.59 18.93
C THR A 13 -10.17 23.27 18.21
N ASN A 14 -9.12 22.48 17.95
CA ASN A 14 -9.20 21.19 17.29
C ASN A 14 -8.84 20.02 18.23
N ALA A 15 -8.79 20.23 19.54
CA ALA A 15 -8.46 19.17 20.50
C ALA A 15 -9.46 18.00 20.44
N ASP A 16 -10.75 18.32 20.21
CA ASP A 16 -11.82 17.34 20.04
C ASP A 16 -12.04 16.94 18.57
N ALA A 17 -11.25 17.49 17.65
CA ALA A 17 -11.38 17.13 16.25
C ALA A 17 -10.95 15.68 16.06
N LYS A 18 -11.80 14.88 15.40
CA LYS A 18 -11.45 13.51 15.04
C LYS A 18 -10.10 13.49 14.30
N PRO A 19 -9.22 12.52 14.59
CA PRO A 19 -7.99 12.37 13.85
C PRO A 19 -8.30 12.35 12.36
N LYS A 20 -7.64 13.24 11.61
CA LYS A 20 -7.83 13.36 10.16
C LYS A 20 -7.58 12.03 9.44
N ASP A 21 -6.71 11.21 10.03
CA ASP A 21 -6.34 9.89 9.56
C ASP A 21 -6.98 8.77 10.39
N ASN A 22 -8.31 8.80 10.53
CA ASN A 22 -9.08 7.66 11.05
C ASN A 22 -9.11 6.52 10.01
N ILE A 23 -7.99 5.82 9.86
CA ILE A 23 -7.90 4.58 9.09
C ILE A 23 -8.16 3.41 10.03
N SER A 24 -9.14 2.57 9.70
CA SER A 24 -9.36 1.31 10.42
C SER A 24 -8.12 0.41 10.30
N ALA A 25 -7.90 -0.47 11.28
CA ALA A 25 -6.83 -1.46 11.22
C ALA A 25 -6.86 -2.27 9.90
N SER A 26 -8.06 -2.60 9.41
CA SER A 26 -8.25 -3.25 8.10
C SER A 26 -7.81 -2.40 6.91
N GLY A 27 -8.08 -1.09 6.94
CA GLY A 27 -7.67 -0.15 5.89
C GLY A 27 -6.15 0.11 5.88
N PHE A 28 -5.48 -0.07 7.02
CA PHE A 28 -4.02 -0.06 7.11
C PHE A 28 -3.43 -1.33 6.47
N ILE A 29 -3.96 -2.50 6.85
CA ILE A 29 -3.51 -3.80 6.33
C ILE A 29 -3.73 -3.88 4.81
N MET A 30 -4.88 -3.46 4.29
CA MET A 30 -5.13 -3.51 2.85
C MET A 30 -4.15 -2.63 2.07
N ARG A 31 -3.86 -1.41 2.54
CA ARG A 31 -2.84 -0.54 1.92
C ARG A 31 -1.46 -1.19 1.90
N ALA A 32 -1.09 -1.88 2.98
CA ALA A 32 0.16 -2.62 3.03
C ALA A 32 0.15 -3.77 2.00
N ILE A 33 -0.92 -4.57 1.96
CA ILE A 33 -1.06 -5.68 1.00
C ILE A 33 -0.92 -5.17 -0.43
N PHE A 34 -1.70 -4.17 -0.84
CA PHE A 34 -1.64 -3.64 -2.21
C PHE A 34 -0.25 -3.11 -2.59
N ARG A 35 0.50 -2.53 -1.64
CA ARG A 35 1.86 -2.04 -1.87
C ARG A 35 2.84 -3.17 -2.19
N TYR A 36 2.76 -4.29 -1.50
CA TYR A 36 3.68 -5.43 -1.67
C TYR A 36 3.18 -6.49 -2.66
N PHE A 37 1.87 -6.52 -2.94
CA PHE A 37 1.24 -7.48 -3.86
C PHE A 37 1.73 -7.30 -5.30
N ARG A 38 1.92 -6.05 -5.75
CA ARG A 38 2.45 -5.78 -7.09
C ARG A 38 3.87 -6.32 -7.29
N ILE A 39 4.72 -6.16 -6.28
CA ILE A 39 6.13 -6.61 -6.32
C ILE A 39 6.19 -8.14 -6.31
N THR A 40 5.37 -8.78 -5.47
CA THR A 40 5.30 -10.24 -5.38
C THR A 40 4.78 -10.88 -6.66
N ILE A 41 3.78 -10.30 -7.35
CA ILE A 41 3.33 -10.77 -8.67
C ILE A 41 4.46 -10.73 -9.70
N ILE A 42 5.17 -9.61 -9.80
CA ILE A 42 6.25 -9.45 -10.78
C ILE A 42 7.35 -10.48 -10.50
N PHE A 43 7.74 -10.64 -9.23
CA PHE A 43 8.73 -11.62 -8.83
C PHE A 43 8.29 -13.05 -9.15
N TYR A 44 7.03 -13.39 -8.87
CA TYR A 44 6.45 -14.69 -9.19
C TYR A 44 6.49 -14.99 -10.69
N ILE A 45 6.15 -14.02 -11.56
CA ILE A 45 6.21 -14.18 -13.01
C ILE A 45 7.64 -14.43 -13.48
N ILE A 46 8.62 -13.67 -12.97
CA ILE A 46 10.04 -13.84 -13.33
C ILE A 46 10.51 -15.24 -12.94
N VAL A 47 10.20 -15.69 -11.73
CA VAL A 47 10.57 -17.04 -11.26
C VAL A 47 9.90 -18.12 -12.11
N ALA A 48 8.62 -17.95 -12.45
CA ALA A 48 7.89 -18.89 -13.30
C ALA A 48 8.49 -18.98 -14.71
N LEU A 49 8.91 -17.87 -15.29
CA LEU A 49 9.60 -17.83 -16.58
C LEU A 49 10.96 -18.55 -16.52
N ILE A 50 11.77 -18.24 -15.50
CA ILE A 50 13.06 -18.93 -15.28
C ILE A 50 12.85 -20.43 -15.16
N TYR A 51 11.87 -20.85 -14.36
CA TYR A 51 11.53 -22.26 -14.18
C TYR A 51 11.12 -22.93 -15.48
N TYR A 52 10.25 -22.29 -16.28
CA TYR A 52 9.85 -22.77 -17.60
C TYR A 52 11.04 -22.97 -18.54
N PHE A 53 11.96 -22.00 -18.62
CA PHE A 53 13.11 -22.09 -19.51
C PHE A 53 14.14 -23.14 -19.08
N ILE A 54 14.27 -23.42 -17.78
CA ILE A 54 15.20 -24.42 -17.26
C ILE A 54 14.61 -25.84 -17.38
N PHE A 55 13.34 -26.01 -17.01
CA PHE A 55 12.73 -27.34 -16.86
C PHE A 55 11.77 -27.71 -18.00
N GLY A 56 11.50 -26.80 -18.93
CA GLY A 56 10.64 -27.03 -20.09
C GLY A 56 9.15 -27.22 -19.75
N SER A 57 8.75 -27.07 -18.49
CA SER A 57 7.35 -27.15 -18.08
C SER A 57 7.02 -26.12 -17.02
N ILE A 58 5.82 -25.57 -17.09
CA ILE A 58 5.20 -24.86 -15.98
C ILE A 58 4.33 -25.89 -15.28
N LEU A 59 4.72 -26.31 -14.08
CA LEU A 59 3.87 -27.07 -13.17
C LEU A 59 3.35 -28.41 -13.74
N GLY A 60 4.17 -29.17 -14.48
CA GLY A 60 3.80 -30.54 -14.90
C GLY A 60 2.61 -30.62 -15.87
N LEU A 61 2.16 -29.51 -16.45
CA LEU A 61 1.10 -29.44 -17.48
C LEU A 61 1.63 -29.72 -18.90
N GLY A 62 2.89 -30.13 -19.03
CA GLY A 62 3.55 -30.46 -20.29
C GLY A 62 3.51 -31.95 -20.61
N SER A 63 2.31 -32.53 -20.70
CA SER A 63 2.09 -33.84 -21.35
C SER A 63 0.60 -34.08 -21.61
N ILE A 64 0.11 -33.52 -22.72
CA ILE A 64 -0.98 -34.11 -23.53
C ILE A 64 -0.50 -34.04 -24.98
#